data_AF-A0A812LL07-F1
#
_entry.id   AF-A0A812LL07-F1
#
_cell.length_a   1.000
_cell.length_b   1.000
_cell.length_c   1.000
_cell.angle_alpha   90.00
_cell.angle_beta   90.00
_cell.angle_gamma   90.00
#
_symmetry.space_group_name_H-M   'P 1'
#
loop_
_entity.id
_entity.type
_entity.pdbx_description
1 polymer ?
#
loop_
_entity_poly.entity_id
_entity_poly.type
_entity_poly.pdbx_seq_one_letter_code
_entity_poly.pdbx_strand_id
1 'polypeptide(L)'
;MAAPAQPALEIKVHRHGWEEQYSDRGTGARQDLTTWRPKDPLDPNHFRVSHTATNSRHPPCAEPLVVTPLSEGCLAKPLYCECVWTDERTKGSRDGQLWRPVPPPGFVALSDMGVHMDNRGISPGTRKPAHEIDPWFRCVKDTLVAPTGRTAKLWTDAGSRGKYDGGVWMIADSDGFAAGSGKTYEGGVRHQEYKLI
;
A
#
# COMPACT_ATOMS: atom_id res chain seq x y z
N MET A 1 -40.15 -9.91 -2.98
CA MET A 1 -38.98 -9.90 -2.07
C MET A 1 -37.75 -10.11 -2.93
N ALA A 2 -36.83 -9.14 -2.99
CA ALA A 2 -35.58 -9.33 -3.71
C ALA A 2 -34.71 -10.33 -2.92
N ALA A 3 -34.07 -11.28 -3.62
CA ALA A 3 -33.09 -12.15 -3.00
C ALA A 3 -31.96 -11.28 -2.39
N PRO A 4 -31.41 -11.65 -1.22
CA PRO A 4 -30.26 -10.93 -0.69
C PRO A 4 -29.12 -10.98 -1.71
N ALA A 5 -28.46 -9.85 -1.92
CA ALA A 5 -27.30 -9.79 -2.81
C ALA A 5 -26.23 -10.77 -2.31
N GLN A 6 -25.76 -11.65 -3.19
CA GLN A 6 -24.64 -12.53 -2.86
C GLN A 6 -23.36 -11.71 -2.66
N PRO A 7 -22.50 -12.07 -1.69
CA PRO A 7 -21.23 -11.37 -1.49
C PRO A 7 -20.35 -11.50 -2.73
N ALA A 8 -19.77 -10.39 -3.18
CA ALA A 8 -18.92 -10.32 -4.37
C ALA A 8 -17.45 -10.66 -4.09
N LEU A 9 -17.03 -10.55 -2.82
CA LEU A 9 -15.67 -10.71 -2.36
C LEU A 9 -15.65 -11.47 -1.03
N GLU A 10 -14.71 -12.39 -0.87
CA GLU A 10 -14.44 -13.08 0.41
C GLU A 10 -13.11 -12.58 0.98
N ILE A 11 -13.08 -12.24 2.26
CA ILE A 11 -11.86 -11.87 2.99
C ILE A 11 -11.36 -13.10 3.75
N LYS A 12 -10.08 -13.43 3.61
CA LYS A 12 -9.44 -14.58 4.27
C LYS A 12 -8.19 -14.17 5.00
N VAL A 13 -7.98 -14.82 6.15
CA VAL A 13 -6.67 -14.82 6.81
C VAL A 13 -5.67 -15.59 5.95
N HIS A 14 -4.52 -14.96 5.70
CA HIS A 14 -3.43 -15.53 4.92
C HIS A 14 -2.47 -16.32 5.81
N ARG A 15 -2.42 -17.63 5.59
CA ARG A 15 -1.72 -18.57 6.46
C ARG A 15 -0.18 -18.45 6.50
N HIS A 16 0.44 -17.76 5.55
CA HIS A 16 1.90 -17.67 5.46
C HIS A 16 2.49 -16.46 6.18
N GLY A 17 1.66 -15.67 6.87
CA GLY A 17 2.08 -14.51 7.65
C GLY A 17 2.53 -13.34 6.79
N TRP A 18 3.27 -12.43 7.41
CA TRP A 18 3.74 -11.18 6.82
C TRP A 18 5.11 -11.32 6.14
N GLU A 19 5.31 -10.53 5.09
CA GLU A 19 6.60 -10.31 4.45
C GLU A 19 6.94 -8.81 4.51
N GLU A 20 8.13 -8.50 5.03
CA GLU A 20 8.68 -7.14 4.96
C GLU A 20 8.87 -6.75 3.49
N GLN A 21 8.35 -5.60 3.10
CA GLN A 21 8.52 -5.07 1.75
C GLN A 21 9.45 -3.88 1.69
N TYR A 22 9.41 -3.02 2.71
CA TYR A 22 10.34 -1.90 2.88
C TYR A 22 10.60 -1.68 4.37
N SER A 23 11.82 -1.28 4.71
CA SER A 23 12.24 -0.88 6.05
C SER A 23 13.16 0.34 5.95
N ASP A 24 12.85 1.42 6.67
CA ASP A 24 13.67 2.64 6.66
C ASP A 24 14.97 2.54 7.50
N ARG A 25 15.44 1.32 7.75
CA ARG A 25 16.64 1.04 8.54
C ARG A 25 17.87 1.73 7.93
N GLY A 26 18.60 2.45 8.77
CA GLY A 26 19.83 3.15 8.37
C GLY A 26 19.58 4.46 7.60
N THR A 27 18.35 4.78 7.22
CA THR A 27 18.05 6.03 6.49
C THR A 27 18.37 7.27 7.31
N GLY A 28 18.30 7.18 8.64
CA GLY A 28 18.47 8.29 9.58
C GLY A 28 17.17 9.02 9.93
N ALA A 29 16.02 8.55 9.41
CA ALA A 29 14.72 9.02 9.87
C ALA A 29 14.58 8.82 11.39
N ARG A 30 13.86 9.75 12.04
CA ARG A 30 13.72 9.76 13.51
C ARG A 30 12.72 8.74 14.05
N GLN A 31 11.90 8.17 13.18
CA GLN A 31 10.89 7.17 13.49
C GLN A 31 11.16 5.95 12.65
N ASP A 32 10.81 4.77 13.16
CA ASP A 32 10.87 3.55 12.37
C ASP A 32 9.66 3.47 11.43
N LEU A 33 9.88 2.95 10.23
CA LEU A 33 8.86 2.49 9.31
C LEU A 33 9.28 1.12 8.76
N THR A 34 8.36 0.16 8.87
CA THR A 34 8.40 -1.05 8.07
C THR A 34 7.04 -1.25 7.39
N THR A 35 7.04 -1.52 6.08
CA THR A 35 5.83 -1.89 5.32
C THR A 35 5.78 -3.39 5.11
N TRP A 36 4.58 -3.93 5.07
CA TRP A 36 4.33 -5.37 5.06
C TRP A 36 3.27 -5.72 4.04
N ARG A 37 3.38 -6.93 3.49
CA ARG A 37 2.31 -7.55 2.70
C ARG A 37 2.09 -9.01 3.12
N PRO A 38 0.93 -9.61 2.82
CA PRO A 38 0.76 -11.06 2.93
C PRO A 38 1.84 -11.80 2.13
N LYS A 39 2.59 -12.71 2.77
CA LYS A 39 3.79 -13.34 2.22
C LYS A 39 3.54 -14.27 1.04
N ASP A 40 4.43 -14.31 0.05
CA ASP A 40 4.37 -15.32 -1.01
C ASP A 40 4.71 -16.75 -0.49
N PRO A 41 4.15 -17.81 -1.10
CA PRO A 41 3.21 -17.80 -2.21
C PRO A 41 1.77 -17.48 -1.76
N LEU A 42 0.98 -16.92 -2.66
CA LEU A 42 -0.47 -16.85 -2.53
C LEU A 42 -1.11 -18.11 -3.12
N ASP A 43 -2.24 -18.54 -2.57
CA ASP A 43 -3.06 -19.58 -3.19
C ASP A 43 -3.65 -19.09 -4.52
N PRO A 44 -4.00 -20.01 -5.44
CA PRO A 44 -4.76 -19.64 -6.63
C PRO A 44 -6.02 -18.84 -6.25
N ASN A 45 -6.28 -17.77 -7.00
CA ASN A 45 -7.38 -16.83 -6.80
C ASN A 45 -7.33 -15.99 -5.50
N HIS A 46 -6.22 -16.02 -4.74
CA HIS A 46 -6.00 -15.06 -3.67
C HIS A 46 -5.26 -13.83 -4.19
N PHE A 47 -5.73 -12.65 -3.77
CA PHE A 47 -5.15 -11.36 -4.16
C PHE A 47 -4.91 -10.49 -2.94
N ARG A 48 -3.93 -9.59 -3.05
CA ARG A 48 -3.70 -8.52 -2.07
C ARG A 48 -4.52 -7.32 -2.49
N VAL A 49 -5.16 -6.67 -1.53
CA VAL A 49 -5.79 -5.35 -1.74
C VAL A 49 -5.15 -4.26 -0.89
N SER A 50 -4.25 -4.66 0.01
CA SER A 50 -3.50 -3.76 0.88
C SER A 50 -2.06 -4.23 1.07
N HIS A 51 -1.17 -3.26 1.19
CA HIS A 51 0.01 -3.35 2.05
C HIS A 51 -0.29 -2.57 3.33
N THR A 52 0.35 -2.96 4.42
CA THR A 52 0.22 -2.29 5.73
C THR A 52 1.57 -1.76 6.20
N ALA A 53 1.58 -1.02 7.30
CA ALA A 53 2.78 -0.42 7.85
C ALA A 53 2.78 -0.45 9.38
N THR A 54 3.97 -0.54 9.97
CA THR A 54 4.18 -0.41 11.40
C THR A 54 5.25 0.64 11.68
N ASN A 55 5.14 1.32 12.83
CA ASN A 55 6.18 2.21 13.33
C ASN A 55 7.26 1.47 14.13
N SER A 56 7.54 0.23 13.73
CA SER A 56 8.49 -0.67 14.39
C SER A 56 9.08 -1.61 13.35
N ARG A 57 10.06 -2.42 13.77
CA ARG A 57 10.67 -3.47 12.92
C ARG A 57 9.96 -4.82 13.00
N HIS A 58 8.82 -4.87 13.68
CA HIS A 58 8.02 -6.07 13.85
C HIS A 58 6.78 -6.03 12.96
N PRO A 59 6.34 -7.20 12.46
CA PRO A 59 5.10 -7.28 11.70
C PRO A 59 3.91 -6.87 12.57
N PRO A 60 2.77 -6.51 11.94
CA PRO A 60 1.52 -6.29 12.67
C PRO A 60 1.16 -7.48 13.54
N CYS A 61 0.55 -7.23 14.71
CA CYS A 61 0.02 -8.29 15.57
C CYS A 61 -1.20 -8.98 14.96
N ALA A 62 -1.92 -8.30 14.05
CA ALA A 62 -3.01 -8.88 13.29
C ALA A 62 -2.47 -9.81 12.20
N GLU A 63 -3.26 -10.83 11.86
CA GLU A 63 -2.94 -11.71 10.74
C GLU A 63 -3.14 -11.00 9.39
N PRO A 64 -2.34 -11.33 8.36
CA PRO A 64 -2.50 -10.73 7.04
C PRO A 64 -3.80 -11.18 6.39
N LEU A 65 -4.46 -10.26 5.70
CA LEU A 65 -5.68 -10.55 4.94
C LEU A 65 -5.39 -10.60 3.43
N VAL A 66 -6.03 -11.54 2.76
CA VAL A 66 -6.13 -11.63 1.29
C VAL A 66 -7.59 -11.73 0.91
N VAL A 67 -7.89 -11.46 -0.36
CA VAL A 67 -9.25 -11.51 -0.88
C VAL A 67 -9.38 -12.52 -2.01
N THR A 68 -10.56 -13.14 -2.09
CA THR A 68 -10.96 -14.03 -3.18
C THR A 68 -12.19 -13.44 -3.87
N PRO A 69 -12.20 -13.29 -5.21
CA PRO A 69 -13.39 -12.86 -5.93
C PRO A 69 -14.44 -13.97 -5.92
N LEU A 70 -15.65 -13.66 -5.49
CA LEU A 70 -16.82 -14.56 -5.56
C LEU A 70 -17.68 -14.30 -6.80
N SER A 71 -17.51 -13.12 -7.41
CA SER A 71 -18.12 -12.74 -8.68
C SER A 71 -17.10 -12.11 -9.60
N GLU A 72 -17.29 -12.24 -10.92
CA GLU A 72 -16.43 -11.56 -11.89
C GLU A 72 -16.53 -10.02 -11.76
N GLY A 73 -15.44 -9.34 -12.12
CA GLY A 73 -15.40 -7.88 -12.19
C GLY A 73 -15.41 -7.14 -10.83
N CYS A 74 -15.21 -7.81 -9.71
CA CYS A 74 -15.07 -7.17 -8.40
C CYS A 74 -13.65 -6.68 -8.10
N LEU A 75 -12.65 -7.24 -8.79
CA LEU A 75 -11.24 -6.91 -8.67
C LEU A 75 -10.64 -6.57 -10.04
N ALA A 76 -9.70 -5.63 -10.07
CA ALA A 76 -8.95 -5.29 -11.26
C ALA A 76 -7.47 -5.04 -10.95
N LYS A 77 -6.58 -5.25 -11.92
CA LYS A 77 -5.19 -4.80 -11.79
C LYS A 77 -5.14 -3.27 -11.84
N PRO A 78 -4.24 -2.61 -11.09
CA PRO A 78 -3.96 -1.20 -11.33
C PRO A 78 -3.46 -1.00 -12.76
N LEU A 79 -3.77 0.15 -13.37
CA LEU A 79 -3.30 0.52 -14.70
C LEU A 79 -1.77 0.66 -14.71
N TYR A 80 -1.24 1.29 -13.66
CA TYR A 80 0.18 1.46 -13.36
C TYR A 80 0.31 1.86 -11.88
N CYS A 81 1.54 2.00 -11.41
CA CYS A 81 1.84 2.61 -10.12
C CYS A 81 2.65 3.89 -10.33
N GLU A 82 2.40 4.91 -9.53
CA GLU A 82 3.15 6.15 -9.50
C GLU A 82 3.97 6.22 -8.20
N CYS A 83 5.26 6.52 -8.30
CA CYS A 83 6.12 6.64 -7.15
C CYS A 83 5.71 7.86 -6.33
N VAL A 84 5.45 7.67 -5.05
CA VAL A 84 5.13 8.75 -4.10
C VAL A 84 6.40 9.25 -3.42
N TRP A 85 7.30 8.33 -3.04
CA TRP A 85 8.53 8.65 -2.33
C TRP A 85 9.61 7.58 -2.58
N THR A 86 10.87 8.00 -2.51
CA THR A 86 12.03 7.10 -2.48
C THR A 86 13.04 7.57 -1.44
N ASP A 87 13.82 6.63 -0.91
CA ASP A 87 14.89 6.94 0.03
C ASP A 87 16.19 7.41 -0.67
N GLU A 88 16.09 7.98 -1.88
CA GLU A 88 17.23 8.48 -2.66
C GLU A 88 18.06 9.46 -1.82
N ARG A 89 19.38 9.23 -1.79
CA ARG A 89 20.37 9.99 -1.01
C ARG A 89 20.21 9.91 0.51
N THR A 90 19.40 8.98 1.02
CA THR A 90 19.53 8.57 2.42
C THR A 90 20.72 7.61 2.58
N LYS A 91 20.99 7.19 3.82
CA LYS A 91 21.97 6.14 4.13
C LYS A 91 21.29 4.79 4.40
N GLY A 92 20.09 4.60 3.85
CA GLY A 92 19.30 3.38 3.99
C GLY A 92 20.14 2.13 3.74
N SER A 93 19.94 1.10 4.55
CA SER A 93 20.65 -0.18 4.39
C SER A 93 20.29 -0.89 3.08
N ARG A 94 19.13 -0.56 2.50
CA ARG A 94 18.61 -1.04 1.22
C ARG A 94 17.73 0.06 0.64
N ASP A 95 17.83 0.29 -0.67
CA ASP A 95 16.95 1.22 -1.39
C ASP A 95 15.48 0.85 -1.19
N GLY A 96 14.63 1.85 -1.05
CA GLY A 96 13.23 1.70 -0.70
C GLY A 96 12.34 2.79 -1.27
N GLN A 97 11.13 2.37 -1.62
CA GLN A 97 10.20 3.19 -2.40
C GLN A 97 8.77 2.97 -1.92
N LEU A 98 7.97 4.03 -1.98
CA LEU A 98 6.52 4.00 -1.75
C LEU A 98 5.80 4.32 -3.06
N TRP A 99 4.81 3.50 -3.42
CA TRP A 99 4.14 3.51 -4.71
C TRP A 99 2.62 3.57 -4.55
N ARG A 100 1.98 4.43 -5.34
CA ARG A 100 0.53 4.54 -5.42
C ARG A 100 -0.01 3.78 -6.61
N PRO A 101 -0.84 2.74 -6.42
CA PRO A 101 -1.56 2.13 -7.52
C PRO A 101 -2.58 3.09 -8.12
N VAL A 102 -2.62 3.20 -9.45
CA VAL A 102 -3.66 3.96 -10.17
C VAL A 102 -4.74 2.99 -10.64
N PRO A 103 -5.96 3.05 -10.07
CA PRO A 103 -7.03 2.12 -10.42
C PRO A 103 -7.62 2.43 -11.81
N PRO A 104 -8.19 1.42 -12.49
CA PRO A 104 -9.04 1.65 -13.66
C PRO A 104 -10.38 2.32 -13.25
N PRO A 105 -11.12 2.93 -14.19
CA PRO A 105 -12.43 3.51 -13.91
C PRO A 105 -13.41 2.51 -13.27
N GLY A 106 -14.13 2.94 -12.23
CA GLY A 106 -15.06 2.10 -11.46
C GLY A 106 -14.39 1.25 -10.36
N PHE A 107 -13.09 1.46 -10.12
CA PHE A 107 -12.33 0.78 -9.08
C PHE A 107 -11.54 1.79 -8.23
N VAL A 108 -11.14 1.36 -7.05
CA VAL A 108 -10.29 2.12 -6.13
C VAL A 108 -9.14 1.25 -5.62
N ALA A 109 -8.02 1.88 -5.26
CA ALA A 109 -6.96 1.21 -4.49
C ALA A 109 -7.23 1.42 -2.99
N LEU A 110 -6.99 0.40 -2.17
CA LEU A 110 -7.22 0.48 -0.71
C LEU A 110 -5.96 0.77 0.09
N SER A 111 -4.80 0.83 -0.56
CA SER A 111 -3.55 1.26 0.05
C SER A 111 -2.53 1.69 -1.01
N ASP A 112 -1.52 2.43 -0.56
CA ASP A 112 -0.24 2.51 -1.26
C ASP A 112 0.61 1.25 -0.94
N MET A 113 1.72 1.04 -1.65
CA MET A 113 2.61 -0.12 -1.54
C MET A 113 4.02 0.33 -1.19
N GLY A 114 4.71 -0.41 -0.33
CA GLY A 114 6.15 -0.21 -0.09
C GLY A 114 6.93 -1.33 -0.74
N VAL A 115 8.14 -1.07 -1.25
CA VAL A 115 9.02 -2.08 -1.85
C VAL A 115 10.50 -1.71 -1.69
N HIS A 116 11.35 -2.73 -1.58
CA HIS A 116 12.79 -2.62 -1.74
C HIS A 116 13.13 -2.82 -3.22
N MET A 117 13.46 -1.73 -3.90
CA MET A 117 13.84 -1.69 -5.30
C MET A 117 14.93 -0.65 -5.52
N ASP A 118 15.79 -0.86 -6.51
CA ASP A 118 16.84 0.07 -6.90
C ASP A 118 16.26 1.46 -7.28
N ASN A 119 16.86 2.52 -6.74
CA ASN A 119 16.38 3.89 -6.91
C ASN A 119 16.79 4.55 -8.24
N ARG A 120 17.54 3.89 -9.12
CA ARG A 120 18.06 4.51 -10.34
C ARG A 120 16.93 4.96 -11.27
N GLY A 121 16.85 6.26 -11.49
CA GLY A 121 15.82 6.87 -12.33
C GLY A 121 14.43 6.90 -11.69
N ILE A 122 14.34 6.64 -10.39
CA ILE A 122 13.08 6.73 -9.64
C ILE A 122 13.07 8.01 -8.82
N SER A 123 12.03 8.81 -9.04
CA SER A 123 11.69 9.97 -8.23
C SER A 123 10.18 10.01 -8.03
N PRO A 124 9.66 10.79 -7.07
CA PRO A 124 8.23 11.06 -7.00
C PRO A 124 7.66 11.46 -8.37
N GLY A 125 6.53 10.85 -8.77
CA GLY A 125 5.90 11.00 -10.08
C GLY A 125 6.37 10.00 -11.16
N THR A 126 7.45 9.24 -10.95
CA THR A 126 7.85 8.16 -11.87
C THR A 126 6.73 7.11 -11.94
N ARG A 127 6.40 6.62 -13.14
CA ARG A 127 5.40 5.58 -13.35
C ARG A 127 6.03 4.25 -13.73
N LYS A 128 5.50 3.15 -13.17
CA LYS A 128 5.89 1.78 -13.51
C LYS A 128 4.67 0.90 -13.73
N PRO A 129 4.77 -0.14 -14.57
CA PRO A 129 3.76 -1.19 -14.65
C PRO A 129 3.49 -1.80 -13.27
N ALA A 130 2.23 -1.98 -12.91
CA ALA A 130 1.87 -2.43 -11.56
C ALA A 130 2.46 -3.81 -11.19
N HIS A 131 2.64 -4.68 -12.18
CA HIS A 131 3.21 -6.02 -11.99
C HIS A 131 4.71 -6.00 -11.63
N GLU A 132 5.42 -4.89 -11.88
CA GLU A 132 6.79 -4.71 -11.41
C GLU A 132 6.86 -4.38 -9.91
N ILE A 133 5.77 -3.85 -9.33
CA ILE A 133 5.70 -3.46 -7.92
C ILE A 133 5.11 -4.62 -7.09
N ASP A 134 3.90 -5.07 -7.45
CA ASP A 134 3.28 -6.26 -6.85
C ASP A 134 2.30 -6.90 -7.86
N PRO A 135 2.62 -8.06 -8.45
CA PRO A 135 1.77 -8.70 -9.46
C PRO A 135 0.43 -9.21 -8.91
N TRP A 136 0.30 -9.36 -7.59
CA TRP A 136 -0.89 -9.88 -6.92
C TRP A 136 -1.79 -8.79 -6.33
N PHE A 137 -1.36 -7.52 -6.37
CA PHE A 137 -2.17 -6.41 -5.90
C PHE A 137 -3.36 -6.15 -6.84
N ARG A 138 -4.54 -5.89 -6.26
CA ARG A 138 -5.77 -5.57 -6.99
C ARG A 138 -6.44 -4.33 -6.41
N CYS A 139 -6.97 -3.53 -7.32
CA CYS A 139 -7.98 -2.51 -7.03
C CYS A 139 -9.34 -3.20 -6.87
N VAL A 140 -10.20 -2.60 -6.05
CA VAL A 140 -11.53 -3.12 -5.70
C VAL A 140 -12.61 -2.25 -6.33
N LYS A 141 -13.68 -2.87 -6.81
CA LYS A 141 -14.82 -2.15 -7.40
C LYS A 141 -15.39 -1.13 -6.40
N ASP A 142 -15.68 0.08 -6.88
CA ASP A 142 -16.15 1.20 -6.04
C ASP A 142 -17.46 0.91 -5.28
N THR A 143 -18.30 0.02 -5.80
CA THR A 143 -19.54 -0.43 -5.15
C THR A 143 -19.32 -1.37 -3.95
N LEU A 144 -18.08 -1.82 -3.70
CA LEU A 144 -17.72 -2.75 -2.63
C LEU A 144 -16.91 -2.07 -1.52
N VAL A 145 -16.91 -0.75 -1.51
CA VAL A 145 -16.12 0.05 -0.56
C VAL A 145 -16.92 1.24 -0.05
N ALA A 146 -16.48 1.77 1.08
CA ALA A 146 -16.95 3.05 1.60
C ALA A 146 -15.77 4.02 1.71
N PRO A 147 -15.99 5.33 1.48
CA PRO A 147 -14.98 6.33 1.75
C PRO A 147 -14.63 6.35 3.25
N THR A 148 -13.36 6.53 3.55
CA THR A 148 -12.82 6.65 4.90
C THR A 148 -11.71 7.71 4.94
N GLY A 149 -11.15 7.96 6.12
CA GLY A 149 -10.09 8.94 6.31
C GLY A 149 -8.74 8.30 6.61
N ARG A 150 -7.70 9.14 6.63
CA ARG A 150 -6.43 8.80 7.29
C ARG A 150 -6.59 8.96 8.79
N THR A 151 -5.91 8.12 9.55
CA THR A 151 -5.78 8.25 11.01
C THR A 151 -4.53 9.06 11.37
N ALA A 152 -3.96 8.84 12.55
CA ALA A 152 -2.71 9.45 12.96
C ALA A 152 -1.58 9.13 11.96
N LYS A 153 -0.70 10.11 11.79
CA LYS A 153 0.52 9.97 11.01
C LYS A 153 1.40 8.90 11.66
N LEU A 154 1.73 7.86 10.89
CA LEU A 154 2.54 6.73 11.35
C LEU A 154 4.04 7.07 11.27
N TRP A 155 4.45 7.72 10.18
CA TRP A 155 5.86 7.99 9.91
C TRP A 155 6.06 9.22 9.01
N THR A 156 7.24 9.82 9.11
CA THR A 156 7.80 10.78 8.14
C THR A 156 9.29 10.54 8.00
N ASP A 157 9.84 10.87 6.84
CA ASP A 157 11.27 10.76 6.57
C ASP A 157 12.14 11.78 7.34
N ALA A 158 11.52 12.65 8.15
CA ALA A 158 12.21 13.67 8.95
C ALA A 158 13.44 13.10 9.69
N GLY A 159 14.62 13.66 9.39
CA GLY A 159 15.91 13.22 9.91
C GLY A 159 16.75 12.43 8.91
N SER A 160 16.13 11.85 7.87
CA SER A 160 16.80 11.03 6.85
C SER A 160 17.88 11.77 6.07
N ARG A 161 17.72 13.09 5.93
CA ARG A 161 18.53 13.96 5.04
C ARG A 161 18.50 13.48 3.58
N GLY A 162 17.49 12.69 3.22
CA GLY A 162 17.24 12.24 1.86
C GLY A 162 16.89 13.40 0.95
N LYS A 163 16.83 13.10 -0.35
CA LYS A 163 16.51 14.09 -1.38
C LYS A 163 15.04 14.51 -1.37
N TYR A 164 14.14 13.60 -0.99
CA TYR A 164 12.69 13.82 -1.03
C TYR A 164 12.07 13.66 0.35
N ASP A 165 11.11 14.54 0.65
CA ASP A 165 10.29 14.45 1.84
C ASP A 165 9.12 13.48 1.62
N GLY A 166 8.81 12.64 2.62
CA GLY A 166 7.78 11.62 2.55
C GLY A 166 7.11 11.31 3.89
N GLY A 167 5.89 10.79 3.84
CA GLY A 167 5.13 10.42 5.03
C GLY A 167 4.19 9.24 4.78
N VAL A 168 3.81 8.57 5.88
CA VAL A 168 2.89 7.44 5.90
C VAL A 168 1.82 7.63 6.98
N TRP A 169 0.58 7.32 6.64
CA TRP A 169 -0.59 7.31 7.54
C TRP A 169 -1.31 5.98 7.45
N MET A 170 -1.84 5.50 8.56
CA MET A 170 -2.77 4.36 8.53
C MET A 170 -4.15 4.84 8.04
N ILE A 171 -4.84 4.00 7.28
CA ILE A 171 -6.19 4.28 6.78
C ILE A 171 -7.21 3.80 7.83
N ALA A 172 -8.19 4.63 8.16
CA ALA A 172 -9.17 4.31 9.21
C ALA A 172 -10.05 3.13 8.80
N ASP A 173 -10.23 2.17 9.72
CA ASP A 173 -10.97 0.93 9.53
C ASP A 173 -10.49 0.10 8.31
N SER A 174 -9.19 0.12 8.03
CA SER A 174 -8.54 -0.63 6.96
C SER A 174 -7.15 -1.07 7.42
N ASP A 175 -6.65 -2.18 6.85
CA ASP A 175 -5.25 -2.60 7.04
C ASP A 175 -4.27 -1.74 6.22
N GLY A 176 -4.79 -0.97 5.26
CA GLY A 176 -4.00 -0.18 4.33
C GLY A 176 -3.29 1.01 4.97
N PHE A 177 -2.17 1.41 4.36
CA PHE A 177 -1.57 2.71 4.60
C PHE A 177 -1.67 3.60 3.36
N ALA A 178 -1.62 4.92 3.58
CA ALA A 178 -1.47 5.93 2.55
C ALA A 178 -0.11 6.62 2.70
N ALA A 179 0.60 6.79 1.59
CA ALA A 179 1.83 7.55 1.50
C ALA A 179 1.56 8.99 1.04
N GLY A 180 2.51 9.88 1.26
CA GLY A 180 2.48 11.21 0.69
C GLY A 180 3.89 11.79 0.56
N SER A 181 4.00 12.88 -0.19
CA SER A 181 5.28 13.45 -0.61
C SER A 181 5.37 14.95 -0.32
N GLY A 182 6.58 15.50 -0.39
CA GLY A 182 6.82 16.94 -0.26
C GLY A 182 6.77 17.45 1.18
N LYS A 183 6.98 18.76 1.36
CA LYS A 183 7.25 19.38 2.68
C LYS A 183 6.11 19.28 3.69
N THR A 184 4.86 19.25 3.23
CA THR A 184 3.70 19.03 4.09
C THR A 184 3.43 17.54 4.31
N TYR A 185 4.16 16.68 3.58
CA TYR A 185 3.93 15.25 3.44
C TYR A 185 2.58 14.91 2.79
N GLU A 186 1.74 15.91 2.51
CA GLU A 186 0.45 15.78 1.82
C GLU A 186 0.53 16.16 0.33
N GLY A 187 1.74 16.42 -0.19
CA GLY A 187 1.97 16.85 -1.56
C GLY A 187 1.43 15.85 -2.58
N GLY A 188 0.78 16.40 -3.61
CA GLY A 188 -0.01 15.66 -4.60
C GLY A 188 -1.50 15.98 -4.51
N VAL A 189 -2.31 15.39 -5.39
CA VAL A 189 -3.77 15.42 -5.25
C VAL A 189 -4.13 14.61 -4.01
N ARG A 190 -4.91 15.16 -3.08
CA ARG A 190 -5.41 14.40 -1.93
C ARG A 190 -6.36 13.34 -2.46
N HIS A 191 -5.96 12.08 -2.41
CA HIS A 191 -6.82 10.97 -2.83
C HIS A 191 -7.78 10.62 -1.70
N GLN A 192 -9.01 10.29 -2.08
CA GLN A 192 -9.99 9.72 -1.16
C GLN A 192 -9.52 8.31 -0.77
N GLU A 193 -9.47 8.02 0.52
CA GLU A 193 -9.15 6.69 1.02
C GLU A 193 -10.42 5.86 1.17
N TYR A 194 -10.30 4.54 1.09
CA TYR A 194 -11.45 3.63 1.09
C TYR A 194 -11.21 2.42 2.00
N LYS A 195 -12.31 1.86 2.50
CA LYS A 195 -12.35 0.58 3.22
C LYS A 195 -13.36 -0.36 2.56
N LEU A 196 -13.17 -1.67 2.71
CA LEU A 196 -14.17 -2.67 2.31
C LEU A 196 -15.44 -2.55 3.17
N ILE A 197 -16.61 -2.88 2.58
CA ILE A 197 -17.92 -2.93 3.25
C ILE A 197 -18.51 -4.33 3.28
#